data_AF-A0ABD5W1R7-F1
#
_entry.id   AF-A0ABD5W1R7-F1
#
_cell.length_a   1.000
_cell.length_b   1.000
_cell.length_c   1.000
_cell.angle_alpha   90.00
_cell.angle_beta   90.00
_cell.angle_gamma   90.00
#
_symmetry.space_group_name_H-M   'P 1'
#
loop_
_entity.id
_entity.type
_entity.pdbx_description
1 polymer ?
#
loop_
_entity_poly.entity_id
_entity_poly.type
_entity_poly.pdbx_seq_one_letter_code
_entity_poly.pdbx_strand_id
1 'polypeptide(L)'
;MKLARLVPEVGMNVVGATPYAESPEECAAVEGRITRRLDGVGANGGVRFGASSHVARFLIAAREYEPDYRFAVNCRFDDAVEQALEALSWPVGSYDRSEQPDEVESVEGSTMQWGARQAFGAESPRRSRCTTRVRSGKSR
;
A
#
# COMPACT_ATOMS: atom_id res chain seq x y z
N MET A 1 -17.35 1.21 13.74
CA MET A 1 -16.27 2.03 13.13
C MET A 1 -16.70 2.40 11.72
N LYS A 2 -16.78 3.70 11.36
CA LYS A 2 -17.15 4.13 10.00
C LYS A 2 -15.92 4.02 9.08
N LEU A 3 -16.02 3.24 8.00
CA LEU A 3 -14.96 3.04 6.99
C LEU A 3 -14.36 4.36 6.47
N ALA A 4 -15.16 5.43 6.44
CA ALA A 4 -14.76 6.77 6.03
C ALA A 4 -13.51 7.31 6.73
N ARG A 5 -13.23 6.88 7.98
CA ARG A 5 -12.01 7.32 8.71
C ARG A 5 -10.73 6.73 8.12
N LEU A 6 -10.80 5.56 7.49
CA LEU A 6 -9.66 4.91 6.84
C LEU A 6 -9.40 5.43 5.42
N VAL A 7 -10.27 6.30 4.88
CA VAL A 7 -10.13 6.81 3.52
C VAL A 7 -9.27 8.09 3.50
N PRO A 8 -8.06 8.04 2.93
CA PRO A 8 -7.19 9.22 2.86
C PRO A 8 -7.75 10.25 1.87
N GLU A 9 -7.23 11.48 1.91
CA GLU A 9 -7.65 12.57 1.01
C GLU A 9 -7.41 12.23 -0.46
N VAL A 10 -6.32 11.53 -0.76
CA VAL A 10 -5.97 11.04 -2.10
C VAL A 10 -6.82 9.85 -2.57
N GLY A 11 -7.72 9.34 -1.73
CA GLY A 11 -8.54 8.15 -1.99
C GLY A 11 -7.82 6.83 -1.66
N MET A 12 -8.62 5.87 -1.21
CA MET A 12 -8.19 4.51 -0.89
C MET A 12 -8.27 3.65 -2.16
N ASN A 13 -7.33 2.73 -2.35
CA ASN A 13 -7.44 1.73 -3.39
C ASN A 13 -7.08 0.36 -2.83
N VAL A 14 -7.76 -0.66 -3.33
CA VAL A 14 -7.49 -2.07 -3.06
C VAL A 14 -7.02 -2.67 -4.36
N VAL A 15 -5.87 -3.34 -4.33
CA VAL A 15 -5.25 -3.96 -5.49
C VAL A 15 -5.14 -5.45 -5.26
N GLY A 16 -5.49 -6.23 -6.27
CA GLY A 16 -5.28 -7.67 -6.33
C GLY A 16 -4.35 -8.04 -7.49
N ALA A 17 -3.37 -8.89 -7.23
CA ALA A 17 -2.47 -9.46 -8.21
C ALA A 17 -2.82 -10.93 -8.49
N THR A 18 -2.70 -11.33 -9.76
CA THR A 18 -2.78 -12.75 -10.13
C THR A 18 -1.56 -13.51 -9.58
N PRO A 19 -1.58 -14.86 -9.53
CA PRO A 19 -0.41 -15.65 -9.13
C PRO A 19 0.87 -15.36 -9.86
N TYR A 20 0.78 -14.92 -11.10
CA TYR A 20 1.94 -14.74 -11.97
C TYR A 20 2.08 -13.29 -12.44
N ALA A 21 1.38 -12.34 -11.81
CA ALA A 21 1.54 -10.93 -12.18
C ALA A 21 2.97 -10.49 -11.90
N GLU A 22 3.65 -10.00 -12.95
CA GLU A 22 5.00 -9.44 -12.89
C GLU A 22 4.98 -7.92 -13.06
N SER A 23 3.83 -7.39 -13.48
CA SER A 23 3.66 -5.97 -13.79
C SER A 23 2.42 -5.36 -13.12
N PRO A 24 2.43 -4.03 -12.86
CA PRO A 24 1.25 -3.31 -12.36
C PRO A 24 0.01 -3.42 -13.24
N GLU A 25 0.20 -3.60 -14.54
CA GLU A 25 -0.85 -3.74 -15.55
C GLU A 25 -1.65 -5.04 -15.34
N GLU A 26 -1.01 -6.08 -14.81
CA GLU A 26 -1.62 -7.37 -14.47
C GLU A 26 -2.30 -7.38 -13.09
N CYS A 27 -2.33 -6.23 -12.41
CA CYS A 27 -3.04 -6.06 -11.15
C CYS A 27 -4.42 -5.41 -11.36
N ALA A 28 -5.45 -5.99 -10.75
CA ALA A 28 -6.80 -5.45 -10.74
C ALA A 28 -6.99 -4.48 -9.56
N ALA A 29 -7.60 -3.33 -9.81
CA ALA A 29 -7.88 -2.33 -8.79
C ALA A 29 -9.19 -1.56 -9.08
N VAL A 30 -9.65 -0.76 -8.12
CA VAL A 30 -10.82 0.10 -8.29
C VAL A 30 -10.43 1.33 -9.09
N GLU A 31 -11.06 1.50 -10.26
CA GLU A 31 -10.93 2.69 -11.08
C GLU A 31 -11.48 3.93 -10.36
N GLY A 32 -10.74 5.04 -10.41
CA GLY A 32 -11.13 6.26 -9.73
C GLY A 32 -11.05 6.20 -8.20
N ARG A 33 -10.56 5.09 -7.62
CA ARG A 33 -10.39 4.85 -6.18
C ARG A 33 -11.72 4.82 -5.40
N ILE A 34 -11.59 4.46 -4.14
CA ILE A 34 -12.65 4.51 -3.13
C ILE A 34 -12.49 5.83 -2.37
N THR A 35 -13.51 6.67 -2.39
CA THR A 35 -13.49 8.00 -1.76
C THR A 35 -14.65 8.20 -0.79
N ARG A 36 -14.52 9.22 0.07
CA ARG A 36 -15.61 9.66 0.95
C ARG A 36 -16.68 10.37 0.11
N ARG A 37 -17.94 10.05 0.37
CA ARG A 37 -19.15 10.63 -0.24
C ARG A 37 -20.08 11.14 0.85
N LEU A 38 -21.10 11.92 0.46
CA LEU A 38 -22.08 12.48 1.40
C LEU A 38 -22.83 11.39 2.20
N ASP A 39 -23.07 10.25 1.56
CA ASP A 39 -23.76 9.09 2.11
C ASP A 39 -22.81 8.03 2.71
N GLY A 40 -21.49 8.22 2.63
CA GLY A 40 -20.53 7.30 3.23
C GLY A 40 -19.23 7.15 2.43
N VAL A 41 -18.97 5.94 1.94
CA VAL A 41 -17.76 5.59 1.19
C VAL A 41 -18.18 4.83 -0.05
N GLY A 42 -17.66 5.21 -1.22
CA GLY A 42 -18.03 4.58 -2.48
C GLY A 42 -16.86 4.50 -3.46
N ALA A 43 -16.89 3.47 -4.30
CA ALA A 43 -16.03 3.37 -5.47
C ALA A 43 -16.50 4.37 -6.54
N ASN A 44 -15.55 5.04 -7.19
CA ASN A 44 -15.86 5.97 -8.29
C ASN A 44 -16.05 5.27 -9.64
N GLY A 45 -15.54 4.05 -9.78
CA GLY A 45 -15.69 3.22 -10.98
C GLY A 45 -15.67 1.72 -10.64
N GLY A 46 -15.61 0.90 -11.69
CA GLY A 46 -15.53 -0.56 -11.58
C GLY A 46 -14.12 -1.05 -11.22
N VAL A 47 -13.98 -2.38 -11.16
CA VAL A 47 -12.67 -3.04 -11.03
C VAL A 47 -12.11 -3.32 -12.41
N ARG A 48 -10.87 -2.91 -12.67
CA ARG A 48 -10.15 -3.25 -13.91
C ARG A 48 -8.67 -3.44 -13.67
N PHE A 49 -8.04 -4.17 -14.59
CA PHE A 49 -6.59 -4.30 -14.66
C PHE A 49 -5.93 -2.95 -14.98
N GLY A 50 -4.76 -2.71 -14.38
CA GLY A 50 -3.99 -1.46 -14.56
C GLY A 50 -4.69 -0.20 -14.02
N ALA A 51 -5.68 -0.33 -13.13
CA ALA A 51 -6.40 0.84 -12.57
C ALA A 51 -5.61 1.59 -11.47
N SER A 52 -4.55 1.00 -10.91
CA SER A 52 -3.81 1.60 -9.79
C SER A 52 -2.31 1.36 -9.93
N SER A 53 -1.57 2.37 -10.40
CA SER A 53 -0.12 2.21 -10.60
C SER A 53 0.65 2.17 -9.27
N HIS A 54 0.30 3.02 -8.29
CA HIS A 54 1.09 3.17 -7.05
C HIS A 54 1.02 1.94 -6.15
N VAL A 55 -0.20 1.49 -5.82
CA VAL A 55 -0.40 0.36 -4.90
C VAL A 55 -0.04 -0.96 -5.58
N ALA A 56 -0.23 -1.07 -6.90
CA ALA A 56 0.21 -2.26 -7.65
C ALA A 56 1.74 -2.38 -7.68
N ARG A 57 2.47 -1.28 -7.95
CA ARG A 57 3.94 -1.29 -7.88
C ARG A 57 4.45 -1.69 -6.50
N PHE A 58 3.80 -1.22 -5.43
CA PHE A 58 4.14 -1.65 -4.08
C PHE A 58 3.87 -3.15 -3.85
N LEU A 59 2.72 -3.67 -4.30
CA LEU A 59 2.39 -5.09 -4.19
C LEU A 59 3.38 -5.96 -4.96
N ILE A 60 3.70 -5.60 -6.21
CA ILE A 60 4.71 -6.33 -7.02
C ILE A 60 6.07 -6.30 -6.31
N ALA A 61 6.53 -5.14 -5.84
CA ALA A 61 7.80 -5.04 -5.12
C ALA A 61 7.82 -5.85 -3.80
N ALA A 62 6.69 -5.92 -3.08
CA ALA A 62 6.58 -6.74 -1.87
C ALA A 62 6.65 -8.24 -2.20
N ARG A 63 6.18 -8.66 -3.37
CA ARG A 63 6.20 -10.06 -3.82
C ARG A 63 7.59 -10.59 -4.15
N GLU A 64 8.56 -9.72 -4.37
CA GLU A 64 9.99 -10.10 -4.44
C GLU A 64 10.49 -10.74 -3.14
N TYR A 65 9.88 -10.36 -2.01
CA TYR A 65 10.20 -10.90 -0.69
C TYR A 65 9.20 -11.98 -0.26
N GLU A 66 7.91 -11.78 -0.56
CA GLU A 66 6.82 -12.68 -0.18
C GLU A 66 5.90 -12.97 -1.38
N PRO A 67 6.20 -13.98 -2.20
CA PRO A 67 5.49 -14.26 -3.46
C PRO A 67 3.99 -14.55 -3.30
N ASP A 68 3.59 -14.97 -2.10
CA ASP A 68 2.22 -15.32 -1.74
C ASP A 68 1.32 -14.10 -1.50
N TYR A 69 1.87 -12.88 -1.39
CA TYR A 69 1.05 -11.68 -1.25
C TYR A 69 0.26 -11.37 -2.51
N ARG A 70 -1.07 -11.41 -2.39
CA ARG A 70 -1.99 -11.20 -3.53
C ARG A 70 -2.76 -9.91 -3.46
N PHE A 71 -2.83 -9.26 -2.30
CA PHE A 71 -3.62 -8.05 -2.12
C PHE A 71 -2.86 -6.99 -1.35
N ALA A 72 -3.07 -5.74 -1.73
CA ALA A 72 -2.58 -4.57 -1.01
C ALA A 72 -3.68 -3.51 -0.95
N VAL A 73 -3.68 -2.72 0.12
CA VAL A 73 -4.59 -1.58 0.30
C VAL A 73 -3.82 -0.40 0.86
N ASN A 74 -4.07 0.80 0.34
CA ASN A 74 -3.61 2.03 0.97
C ASN A 74 -4.74 2.65 1.78
N CYS A 75 -4.52 2.89 3.07
CA CYS A 75 -5.48 3.56 3.94
C CYS A 75 -4.84 4.77 4.61
N ARG A 76 -5.68 5.63 5.18
CA ARG A 76 -5.23 6.73 6.04
C ARG A 76 -4.50 6.13 7.24
N PHE A 77 -3.38 6.76 7.60
CA PHE A 77 -2.62 6.45 8.80
C PHE A 77 -2.78 7.61 9.81
N ASP A 78 -3.21 7.30 11.02
CA ASP A 78 -3.35 8.21 12.16
C ASP A 78 -3.13 7.46 13.48
N ASP A 79 -3.10 8.16 14.62
CA ASP A 79 -2.83 7.56 15.93
C ASP A 79 -3.80 6.43 16.30
N ALA A 80 -5.06 6.49 15.82
CA ALA A 80 -6.03 5.44 16.08
C ALA A 80 -5.72 4.18 15.27
N VAL A 81 -5.27 4.34 14.02
CA VAL A 81 -4.76 3.23 13.19
C VAL A 81 -3.43 2.72 13.76
N GLU A 82 -2.56 3.58 14.28
CA GLU A 82 -1.32 3.18 14.96
C GLU A 82 -1.61 2.27 16.15
N GLN A 83 -2.47 2.71 17.07
CA GLN A 83 -2.89 1.92 18.24
C GLN A 83 -3.57 0.60 17.82
N ALA A 84 -4.39 0.62 16.77
CA ALA A 84 -5.03 -0.58 16.26
C ALA A 84 -3.99 -1.59 15.71
N LEU A 85 -2.95 -1.11 15.02
CA LEU A 85 -1.87 -1.97 14.53
C LEU A 85 -1.01 -2.53 15.67
N GLU A 86 -0.75 -1.76 16.72
CA GLU A 86 -0.04 -2.24 17.91
C GLU A 86 -0.83 -3.29 18.69
N ALA A 87 -2.16 -3.18 18.69
CA ALA A 87 -3.03 -4.18 19.30
C ALA A 87 -3.16 -5.47 18.46
N LEU A 88 -2.80 -5.43 17.17
CA LEU A 88 -2.80 -6.62 16.32
C LEU A 88 -1.50 -7.39 16.51
N SER A 89 -1.59 -8.72 16.64
CA SER A 89 -0.43 -9.63 16.64
C SER A 89 0.20 -9.80 15.25
N TRP A 90 0.00 -8.83 14.36
CA TRP A 90 0.48 -8.89 12.99
C TRP A 90 1.86 -8.21 12.91
N PRO A 91 2.75 -8.70 12.05
CA PRO A 91 3.98 -8.01 11.76
C PRO A 91 3.69 -6.67 11.06
N VAL A 92 4.36 -5.64 11.57
CA VAL A 92 4.29 -4.29 11.05
C VAL A 92 5.68 -3.89 10.59
N GLY A 93 5.84 -3.65 9.29
CA GLY A 93 7.01 -2.99 8.73
C GLY A 93 6.82 -1.48 8.72
N SER A 94 7.89 -0.70 8.90
CA SER A 94 7.82 0.75 8.77
C SER A 94 9.03 1.28 8.04
N TYR A 95 8.83 2.30 7.22
CA TYR A 95 9.92 3.04 6.60
C TYR A 95 9.60 4.54 6.57
N ASP A 96 10.66 5.36 6.64
CA ASP A 96 10.55 6.82 6.53
C ASP A 96 10.94 7.27 5.13
N ARG A 97 9.99 7.85 4.40
CA ARG A 97 10.22 8.36 3.05
C ARG A 97 11.26 9.47 2.98
N SER A 98 11.55 10.16 4.09
CA SER A 98 12.60 11.19 4.14
C SER A 98 14.03 10.62 4.14
N GLU A 99 14.18 9.33 4.42
CA GLU A 99 15.47 8.62 4.32
C GLU A 99 15.72 8.06 2.91
N GLN A 100 14.81 8.30 1.98
CA GLN A 100 14.97 7.86 0.60
C GLN A 100 16.08 8.69 -0.08
N PRO A 101 17.10 8.05 -0.69
CA PRO A 101 18.11 8.77 -1.46
C PRO A 101 17.52 9.44 -2.71
N ASP A 102 17.98 10.64 -3.03
CA ASP A 102 17.52 11.44 -4.18
C ASP A 102 17.66 10.67 -5.51
N GLU A 103 18.68 9.83 -5.63
CA GLU A 103 18.92 8.99 -6.82
C GLU A 103 17.77 8.00 -7.06
N VAL A 104 17.13 7.51 -5.99
CA VAL A 104 15.99 6.58 -6.06
C VAL A 104 14.70 7.33 -6.39
N GLU A 105 14.57 8.59 -5.98
CA GLU A 105 13.40 9.42 -6.33
C GLU A 105 13.36 9.76 -7.83
N SER A 106 14.53 9.88 -8.46
CA SER A 106 14.66 10.25 -9.87
C SER A 106 14.24 9.16 -10.87
N VAL A 107 14.08 7.91 -10.42
CA VAL A 107 13.74 6.75 -11.28
C VAL A 107 12.30 6.32 -11.03
N GLU A 108 11.49 6.28 -12.10
CA GLU A 108 10.08 5.90 -11.99
C GLU A 108 9.93 4.47 -11.42
N GLY A 109 9.18 4.32 -10.33
CA GLY A 109 8.91 3.03 -9.69
C GLY A 109 9.91 2.64 -8.60
N SER A 110 11.10 3.26 -8.56
CA SER A 110 12.15 2.93 -7.60
C SER A 110 11.81 3.28 -6.15
N THR A 111 10.96 4.30 -5.93
CA THR A 111 10.42 4.62 -4.59
C THR A 111 9.61 3.47 -3.98
N MET A 112 8.82 2.76 -4.78
CA MET A 112 8.01 1.63 -4.28
C MET A 112 8.89 0.42 -3.98
N GLN A 113 9.86 0.15 -4.84
CA GLN A 113 10.84 -0.91 -4.65
C GLN A 113 11.69 -0.67 -3.40
N TRP A 114 12.15 0.56 -3.20
CA TRP A 114 12.89 0.94 -2.00
C TRP A 114 12.04 0.82 -0.74
N GLY A 115 10.79 1.31 -0.77
CA GLY A 115 9.87 1.18 0.37
C GLY A 115 9.56 -0.28 0.72
N ALA A 116 9.33 -1.13 -0.28
CA ALA A 116 9.16 -2.56 -0.07
C ALA A 116 10.42 -3.21 0.51
N ARG A 117 11.61 -2.84 0.01
CA ARG A 117 12.89 -3.31 0.56
C ARG A 117 13.06 -2.92 2.03
N GLN A 118 12.76 -1.68 2.41
CA GLN A 118 12.84 -1.27 3.81
C GLN A 118 11.82 -2.02 4.69
N ALA A 119 10.62 -2.25 4.18
CA ALA A 119 9.54 -2.89 4.92
C ALA A 119 9.68 -4.42 5.04
N PHE A 120 10.25 -5.09 4.04
CA PHE A 120 10.26 -6.55 3.91
C PHE A 120 11.65 -7.17 3.74
N GLY A 121 12.69 -6.37 3.46
CA GLY A 121 14.03 -6.88 3.17
C GLY A 121 14.84 -7.31 4.39
N ALA A 122 14.41 -6.98 5.62
CA ALA A 122 14.98 -7.55 6.83
C ALA A 122 14.41 -8.95 7.05
N GLU A 123 15.29 -9.91 7.34
CA GLU A 123 15.02 -11.35 7.48
C GLU A 123 13.76 -11.61 8.33
N SER A 124 12.63 -11.77 7.65
CA SER A 124 11.34 -12.01 8.26
C SER A 124 10.88 -13.42 7.88
N PRO A 125 10.37 -14.21 8.84
CA PRO A 125 9.76 -15.49 8.52
C PRO A 125 8.60 -15.27 7.54
N ARG A 126 8.31 -16.27 6.69
CA ARG A 126 7.19 -16.23 5.74
C ARG A 126 5.91 -15.77 6.43
N ARG A 127 5.38 -14.63 6.03
CA ARG A 127 4.19 -14.01 6.62
C ARG A 127 3.03 -14.11 5.65
N SER A 128 1.89 -14.62 6.14
CA SER A 128 0.64 -14.63 5.37
C SER A 128 -0.08 -13.27 5.39
N ARG A 129 0.33 -12.36 6.29
CA ARG A 129 -0.21 -11.01 6.46
C ARG A 129 0.88 -10.09 6.98
N CYS A 130 0.95 -8.87 6.43
CA CYS A 130 1.83 -7.82 6.93
C CYS A 130 1.18 -6.46 6.67
N THR A 131 1.43 -5.50 7.57
CA THR A 131 1.07 -4.09 7.36
C THR A 131 2.33 -3.26 7.24
N THR A 132 2.35 -2.35 6.27
CA THR A 132 3.45 -1.40 6.12
C THR A 132 3.00 0.00 6.46
N ARG A 133 3.81 0.71 7.25
CA ARG A 133 3.61 2.12 7.57
C ARG A 133 4.65 2.98 6.87
N VAL A 134 4.17 4.00 6.18
CA VAL A 134 5.01 5.01 5.53
C VAL A 134 4.98 6.27 6.36
N ARG A 135 6.07 6.62 7.04
CA ARG A 135 6.24 7.96 7.62
C ARG A 135 6.72 8.88 6.50
N SER A 136 6.09 10.03 6.33
CA SER A 136 6.50 11.03 5.34
C SER A 136 6.95 12.26 6.12
N GLY A 137 8.24 12.61 6.07
CA GLY A 137 8.83 13.78 6.73
C GLY A 137 8.38 15.15 6.21
N LYS A 138 7.16 15.28 5.68
CA LYS A 138 6.52 16.57 5.38
C LYS A 138 5.33 16.78 6.30
N SER A 139 5.65 17.18 7.53
CA SER A 139 4.76 18.09 8.26
C SER A 139 4.59 19.32 7.38
N ARG A 140 3.36 19.62 7.00
CA ARG A 140 2.98 21.01 6.81
C ARG A 140 2.93 21.70 8.17
#